data_AF-A0A0G4L9M9-F1
#
_entry.id   AF-A0A0G4L9M9-F1
#
_cell.length_a   1.000
_cell.length_b   1.000
_cell.length_c   1.000
_cell.angle_alpha   90.00
_cell.angle_beta   90.00
_cell.angle_gamma   90.00
#
_symmetry.space_group_name_H-M   'P 1'
#
loop_
_entity.id
_entity.type
_entity.pdbx_description
1 polymer ?
#
loop_
_entity_poly.entity_id
_entity_poly.type
_entity_poly.pdbx_seq_one_letter_code
_entity_poly.pdbx_strand_id
1 'polypeptide(L)'
;MRLEKLMRKEEELEYYKKLQSRLEALTNKKDVRRLLDADELKDEAALEKTIAVLDKAVRKARTKDVGGEEEEEQQAPPNFDLLDVPDDQLDDASIKAKRQQRLLKSNHDARARAKAEKEAEKARIAEAKRLDEERRENDLEGWLDERRQKRADALLKMKERDRLKQDLGNRKSLASQSRMKTIANLAADEPTRKRRRGGNDDTFGADDDDWGVYRTI
;
A
#
# COMPACT_ATOMS: atom_id res chain seq x y z
N MET A 1 2.52 -7.93 17.33
CA MET A 1 3.46 -6.83 17.01
C MET A 1 2.82 -5.46 16.79
N ARG A 2 1.70 -5.29 16.04
CA ARG A 2 1.09 -3.96 15.83
C ARG A 2 0.30 -3.47 17.04
N LEU A 3 -0.59 -4.33 17.57
CA LEU A 3 -1.36 -4.04 18.79
C LEU A 3 -0.45 -3.78 20.00
N GLU A 4 0.58 -4.61 20.19
CA GLU A 4 1.57 -4.44 21.27
C GLU A 4 2.30 -3.09 21.20
N LYS A 5 2.64 -2.61 19.99
CA LYS A 5 3.21 -1.28 19.80
C LYS A 5 2.22 -0.16 20.09
N LEU A 6 0.92 -0.37 19.84
CA LEU A 6 -0.13 0.58 20.22
C LEU A 6 -0.26 0.65 21.74
N MET A 7 -0.35 -0.50 22.41
CA MET A 7 -0.45 -0.57 23.87
C MET A 7 0.72 0.13 24.57
N ARG A 8 1.96 -0.11 24.12
CA ARG A 8 3.13 0.60 24.67
C ARG A 8 3.03 2.13 24.55
N LYS A 9 2.53 2.63 23.42
CA LYS A 9 2.33 4.08 23.22
C LYS A 9 1.19 4.64 24.07
N GLU A 10 0.16 3.84 24.35
CA GLU A 10 -0.92 4.23 25.26
C GLU A 10 -0.43 4.29 26.70
N GLU A 11 0.39 3.33 27.12
CA GLU A 11 1.04 3.31 28.44
C GLU A 11 1.99 4.51 28.60
N GLU A 12 2.82 4.81 27.60
CA GLU A 12 3.70 5.98 27.57
C GLU A 12 2.90 7.29 27.65
N LEU A 13 1.82 7.40 26.87
CA LEU A 13 0.93 8.56 26.89
C LEU A 13 0.28 8.76 28.27
N GLU A 14 -0.22 7.68 28.88
CA GLU A 14 -0.82 7.72 30.21
C GLU A 14 0.21 8.14 31.27
N TYR A 15 1.45 7.66 31.17
CA TYR A 15 2.55 8.06 32.03
C TYR A 15 2.82 9.57 31.95
N TYR A 16 2.96 10.13 30.74
CA TYR A 16 3.21 11.57 30.59
C TYR A 16 2.01 12.44 31.01
N LYS A 17 0.77 11.97 30.84
CA LYS A 17 -0.42 12.65 31.39
C LYS A 17 -0.43 12.65 32.92
N LYS A 18 -0.03 11.54 33.55
CA LYS A 18 0.16 11.49 35.01
C LYS A 18 1.27 12.44 35.46
N LEU A 19 2.38 12.52 34.71
CA LEU A 19 3.46 13.47 34.97
C LEU A 19 2.97 14.91 34.91
N GLN A 20 2.18 15.27 33.90
CA GLN A 20 1.57 16.60 33.76
C GLN A 20 0.70 16.94 34.98
N SER A 21 -0.19 16.03 35.40
CA SER A 21 -1.04 16.25 36.58
C SER A 21 -0.24 16.40 37.89
N ARG A 22 0.91 15.71 38.02
CA ARG A 22 1.82 15.86 39.16
C ARG A 22 2.51 17.21 39.16
N LEU A 23 2.92 17.70 37.99
CA LEU A 23 3.53 19.03 37.86
C LEU A 23 2.53 20.14 38.22
N GLU A 24 1.28 20.02 37.76
CA GLU A 24 0.20 20.96 38.10
C GLU A 24 -0.11 21.00 39.61
N ALA A 25 0.06 19.87 40.30
CA ALA A 25 -0.13 19.78 41.75
C ALA A 25 1.04 20.37 42.57
N LEU A 26 2.22 20.56 41.96
CA LEU A 26 3.39 21.11 42.63
C LEU A 26 3.38 22.64 42.57
N THR A 27 3.36 23.28 43.74
CA THR A 27 3.42 24.76 43.85
C THR A 27 4.85 25.30 43.83
N ASN A 28 5.86 24.46 44.07
CA ASN A 28 7.26 24.86 44.17
C ASN A 28 8.02 24.66 42.85
N LYS A 29 8.51 25.76 42.28
CA LYS A 29 9.27 25.78 41.01
C LYS A 29 10.55 24.94 41.05
N LYS A 30 11.18 24.74 42.22
CA LYS A 30 12.36 23.89 42.36
C LYS A 30 12.03 22.40 42.21
N ASP A 31 10.88 21.98 42.72
CA ASP A 31 10.46 20.57 42.66
C ASP A 31 9.90 20.21 41.28
N VAL A 32 9.20 21.15 40.64
CA VAL A 32 8.85 21.08 39.20
C VAL A 32 10.09 20.83 38.35
N ARG A 33 11.15 21.62 38.53
CA ARG A 33 12.37 21.47 37.75
C ARG A 33 13.09 20.13 38.00
N ARG A 34 13.16 19.69 39.26
CA ARG A 34 13.74 18.37 39.60
C ARG A 34 12.98 17.22 38.94
N LEU A 35 11.65 17.32 38.89
CA LEU A 35 10.81 16.28 38.29
C LEU A 35 10.96 16.26 36.76
N LEU A 36 11.03 17.43 36.12
CA LEU A 36 11.33 17.52 34.68
C LEU A 36 12.74 17.01 34.33
N ASP A 37 13.75 17.37 35.13
CA ASP A 37 15.13 16.90 34.94
C ASP A 37 15.25 15.38 35.10
N ALA A 38 14.46 14.76 36.00
CA ALA A 38 14.43 13.31 36.19
C ALA A 38 13.89 12.54 34.98
N ASP A 39 12.97 13.16 34.22
CA ASP A 39 12.38 12.58 33.01
C ASP A 39 13.04 13.10 31.72
N GLU A 40 14.23 13.72 31.84
CA GLU A 40 15.03 14.29 30.74
C GLU A 40 14.28 15.36 29.91
N LEU A 41 13.32 16.05 30.52
CA LEU A 41 12.52 17.09 29.90
C LEU A 41 13.09 18.48 30.20
N LYS A 42 13.28 19.29 29.16
CA LYS A 42 13.85 20.64 29.27
C LYS A 42 12.92 21.63 29.96
N ASP A 43 11.63 21.54 29.64
CA ASP A 43 10.58 22.45 30.09
C ASP A 43 9.20 21.78 30.01
N GLU A 44 8.21 22.40 30.66
CA GLU A 44 6.80 21.96 30.59
C GLU A 44 6.27 21.97 29.15
N ALA A 45 6.77 22.88 28.30
CA ALA A 45 6.42 22.92 26.89
C ALA A 45 6.94 21.70 26.12
N ALA A 46 8.09 21.12 26.49
CA ALA A 46 8.55 19.85 25.93
C ALA A 46 7.64 18.69 26.33
N LEU A 47 7.14 18.66 27.57
CA LEU A 47 6.17 17.67 28.03
C LEU A 47 4.86 17.76 27.24
N GLU A 48 4.34 18.98 27.05
CA GLU A 48 3.09 19.17 26.31
C GLU A 48 3.25 18.75 24.84
N LYS A 49 4.42 19.01 24.24
CA LYS A 49 4.77 18.54 22.89
C LYS A 49 4.86 17.01 22.81
N THR A 50 5.48 16.35 23.79
CA THR A 50 5.58 14.87 23.78
C THR A 50 4.21 14.24 23.93
N ILE A 51 3.36 14.76 24.83
CA ILE A 51 1.96 14.35 24.98
C ILE A 51 1.20 14.53 23.66
N ALA A 52 1.29 15.70 23.03
CA ALA A 52 0.59 15.98 21.77
C ALA A 52 1.03 15.05 20.63
N VAL A 53 2.32 14.75 20.53
CA VAL A 53 2.86 13.82 19.52
C VAL A 53 2.39 12.38 19.80
N LEU A 54 2.43 11.94 21.05
CA LEU A 54 1.96 10.60 21.44
C LEU A 54 0.45 10.46 21.25
N ASP A 55 -0.35 11.44 21.65
CA ASP A 55 -1.81 11.46 21.45
C ASP A 55 -2.14 11.33 19.96
N LYS A 56 -1.47 12.12 19.09
CA LYS A 56 -1.64 12.02 17.63
C LYS A 56 -1.23 10.65 17.10
N ALA A 57 -0.13 10.09 17.59
CA ALA A 57 0.34 8.77 17.18
C ALA A 57 -0.62 7.64 17.59
N VAL A 58 -1.17 7.70 18.81
CA VAL A 58 -2.16 6.75 19.33
C VAL A 58 -3.47 6.87 18.56
N ARG A 59 -3.99 8.09 18.35
CA ARG A 59 -5.20 8.33 17.55
C ARG A 59 -5.06 7.76 16.14
N LYS A 60 -3.95 8.07 15.45
CA LYS A 60 -3.67 7.55 14.10
C LYS A 60 -3.53 6.02 14.07
N ALA A 61 -2.94 5.43 15.09
CA ALA A 61 -2.81 3.98 15.18
C ALA A 61 -4.17 3.32 15.42
N ARG A 62 -5.01 3.88 16.31
CA ARG A 62 -6.39 3.44 16.54
C ARG A 62 -7.26 3.55 15.30
N THR A 63 -7.24 4.66 14.57
CA THR A 63 -8.02 4.80 13.32
C THR A 63 -7.61 3.78 12.27
N LYS A 64 -6.31 3.51 12.15
CA LYS A 64 -5.78 2.52 11.21
C LYS A 64 -6.04 1.06 11.63
N ASP A 65 -6.29 0.77 12.91
CA ASP A 65 -6.52 -0.60 13.42
C ASP A 65 -8.02 -0.92 13.59
N VAL A 66 -8.82 0.06 14.02
CA VAL A 66 -10.25 -0.08 14.31
C VAL A 66 -11.13 0.43 13.14
N GLY A 67 -10.54 1.14 12.17
CA GLY A 67 -11.25 1.63 10.99
C GLY A 67 -12.10 2.87 11.27
N GLY A 68 -11.54 3.84 12.00
CA GLY A 68 -12.17 5.15 12.21
C GLY A 68 -11.93 6.10 11.03
N GLU A 69 -12.78 7.12 10.91
CA GLU A 69 -12.63 8.22 9.95
C GLU A 69 -11.21 8.81 10.06
N GLU A 70 -10.49 8.86 8.94
CA GLU A 70 -9.19 9.50 8.87
C GLU A 70 -9.41 10.99 9.21
N GLU A 71 -8.67 11.53 10.19
CA GLU A 71 -8.71 12.95 10.63
C GLU A 71 -8.56 13.97 9.47
N GLU A 72 -8.28 13.52 8.24
CA GLU A 72 -8.34 14.36 7.03
C GLU A 72 -9.73 14.98 6.80
N GLU A 73 -10.83 14.36 7.27
CA GLU A 73 -12.18 14.96 7.18
C GLU A 73 -12.40 16.17 8.10
N GLN A 74 -11.57 16.36 9.12
CA GLN A 74 -11.72 17.47 10.09
C GLN A 74 -10.97 18.75 9.67
N GLN A 75 -10.15 18.69 8.61
CA GLN A 75 -9.59 19.90 8.02
C GLN A 75 -10.64 20.50 7.09
N ALA A 76 -10.94 21.79 7.30
CA ALA A 76 -11.81 22.54 6.39
C ALA A 76 -11.40 22.30 4.94
N PRO A 77 -12.36 22.13 4.01
CA PRO A 77 -12.05 21.84 2.61
C PRO A 77 -11.03 22.88 2.11
N PRO A 78 -9.89 22.44 1.54
CA PRO A 78 -8.86 23.37 1.11
C PRO A 78 -9.46 24.38 0.14
N ASN A 79 -9.26 25.67 0.43
CA ASN A 79 -9.76 26.75 -0.41
C ASN A 79 -8.88 26.85 -1.68
N PHE A 80 -9.52 26.81 -2.84
CA PHE A 80 -8.89 26.87 -4.16
C PHE A 80 -9.32 28.08 -5.01
N ASP A 81 -9.85 29.15 -4.39
CA ASP A 81 -10.44 30.31 -5.08
C ASP A 81 -9.52 30.96 -6.15
N LEU A 82 -8.19 30.95 -5.97
CA LEU A 82 -7.27 31.54 -6.96
C LEU A 82 -7.15 30.71 -8.25
N LEU A 83 -7.65 29.47 -8.29
CA LEU A 83 -7.62 28.66 -9.51
C LEU A 83 -8.59 29.18 -10.58
N ASP A 84 -9.69 29.83 -10.18
CA ASP A 84 -10.73 30.30 -11.08
C ASP A 84 -10.43 31.70 -11.66
N VAL A 85 -9.46 32.43 -11.09
CA VAL A 85 -9.03 33.75 -11.57
C VAL A 85 -7.98 33.60 -12.67
N PRO A 86 -8.14 34.22 -13.86
CA PRO A 86 -7.12 34.18 -14.93
C PRO A 86 -5.77 34.77 -14.53
N ASP A 87 -4.67 34.22 -15.07
CA ASP A 87 -3.29 34.64 -14.73
C ASP A 87 -3.01 36.11 -15.06
N ASP A 88 -3.68 36.66 -16.08
CA ASP A 88 -3.52 38.05 -16.52
C ASP A 88 -4.01 39.09 -15.50
N GLN A 89 -4.77 38.65 -14.48
CA GLN A 89 -5.32 39.50 -13.42
C GLN A 89 -4.57 39.34 -12.09
N LEU A 90 -3.51 38.53 -12.07
CA LEU A 90 -2.78 38.17 -10.86
C LEU A 90 -1.39 38.81 -10.87
N ASP A 91 -0.94 39.25 -9.69
CA ASP A 91 0.44 39.66 -9.49
C ASP A 91 1.38 38.44 -9.38
N ASP A 92 2.68 38.64 -9.56
CA ASP A 92 3.68 37.56 -9.55
C ASP A 92 3.66 36.73 -8.25
N ALA A 93 3.26 37.34 -7.13
CA ALA A 93 3.08 36.66 -5.85
C ALA A 93 1.84 35.73 -5.88
N SER A 94 0.70 36.19 -6.40
CA SER A 94 -0.51 35.38 -6.50
C SER A 94 -0.41 34.30 -7.59
N ILE A 95 0.38 34.50 -8.64
CA ILE A 95 0.69 33.44 -9.63
C ILE A 95 1.45 32.27 -8.96
N LYS A 96 2.35 32.55 -8.01
CA LYS A 96 3.03 31.51 -7.21
C LYS A 96 2.06 30.81 -6.25
N ALA A 97 1.20 31.56 -5.58
CA ALA A 97 0.17 31.01 -4.70
C ALA A 97 -0.82 30.11 -5.48
N LYS A 98 -1.24 30.52 -6.68
CA LYS A 98 -2.09 29.73 -7.58
C LYS A 98 -1.43 28.41 -8.00
N ARG A 99 -0.13 28.42 -8.31
CA ARG A 99 0.64 27.18 -8.55
C ARG A 99 0.64 26.26 -7.34
N GLN A 100 0.79 26.80 -6.14
CA GLN A 100 0.73 26.03 -4.90
C GLN A 100 -0.69 25.45 -4.66
N GLN A 101 -1.74 26.24 -4.89
CA GLN A 101 -3.13 25.76 -4.81
C GLN A 101 -3.43 24.67 -5.84
N ARG A 102 -2.87 24.77 -7.05
CA ARG A 102 -3.02 23.74 -8.09
C ARG A 102 -2.40 22.42 -7.66
N LEU A 103 -1.20 22.46 -7.08
CA LEU A 103 -0.54 21.28 -6.53
C LEU A 103 -1.34 20.69 -5.36
N LEU A 104 -1.82 21.53 -4.45
CA LEU A 104 -2.63 21.09 -3.32
C LEU A 104 -3.94 20.43 -3.79
N LYS A 105 -4.64 21.03 -4.76
CA LYS A 105 -5.85 20.47 -5.38
C LYS A 105 -5.57 19.13 -6.04
N SER A 106 -4.50 19.02 -6.83
CA SER A 106 -4.11 17.76 -7.46
C SER A 106 -3.87 16.64 -6.46
N ASN A 107 -3.24 16.94 -5.32
CA ASN A 107 -3.02 15.94 -4.26
C ASN A 107 -4.33 15.56 -3.56
N HIS A 108 -5.18 16.55 -3.28
CA HIS A 108 -6.50 16.33 -2.67
C HIS A 108 -7.39 15.46 -3.58
N ASP A 109 -7.49 15.80 -4.86
CA ASP A 109 -8.28 15.06 -5.85
C ASP A 109 -7.76 13.63 -6.04
N ALA A 110 -6.43 13.43 -6.04
CA ALA A 110 -5.84 12.10 -6.13
C ALA A 110 -6.21 11.21 -4.94
N ARG A 111 -6.19 11.77 -3.72
CA ARG A 111 -6.64 11.06 -2.50
C ARG A 111 -8.14 10.78 -2.54
N ALA A 112 -8.95 11.74 -2.98
CA ALA A 112 -10.38 11.56 -3.11
C ALA A 112 -10.73 10.43 -4.10
N ARG A 113 -10.05 10.37 -5.25
CA ARG A 113 -10.21 9.25 -6.21
C ARG A 113 -9.79 7.92 -5.60
N ALA A 114 -8.64 7.86 -4.93
CA ALA A 114 -8.18 6.64 -4.28
C ALA A 114 -9.16 6.16 -3.18
N LYS A 115 -9.76 7.08 -2.42
CA LYS A 115 -10.80 6.78 -1.44
C LYS A 115 -12.06 6.25 -2.13
N ALA A 116 -12.53 6.92 -3.18
CA ALA A 116 -13.70 6.50 -3.95
C ALA A 116 -13.51 5.11 -4.59
N GLU A 117 -12.35 4.83 -5.17
CA GLU A 117 -12.03 3.50 -5.74
C GLU A 117 -12.00 2.42 -4.66
N LYS A 118 -11.41 2.71 -3.50
CA LYS A 118 -11.39 1.78 -2.36
C LYS A 118 -12.79 1.53 -1.80
N GLU A 119 -13.64 2.54 -1.74
CA GLU A 119 -15.03 2.41 -1.30
C GLU A 119 -15.86 1.63 -2.32
N ALA A 120 -15.67 1.87 -3.62
CA ALA A 120 -16.30 1.10 -4.68
C ALA A 120 -15.89 -0.38 -4.61
N GLU A 121 -14.60 -0.68 -4.43
CA GLU A 121 -14.12 -2.05 -4.27
C GLU A 121 -14.67 -2.70 -2.99
N LYS A 122 -14.72 -1.96 -1.88
CA LYS A 122 -15.36 -2.43 -0.65
C LYS A 122 -16.85 -2.74 -0.86
N ALA A 123 -17.56 -1.91 -1.62
CA ALA A 123 -18.96 -2.11 -1.96
C ALA A 123 -19.14 -3.36 -2.85
N ARG A 124 -18.27 -3.58 -3.84
CA ARG A 124 -18.27 -4.81 -4.66
C ARG A 124 -18.04 -6.06 -3.82
N ILE A 125 -17.08 -6.02 -2.91
CA ILE A 125 -16.81 -7.14 -1.99
C ILE A 125 -18.01 -7.38 -1.08
N ALA A 126 -18.65 -6.33 -0.57
CA ALA A 126 -19.83 -6.44 0.29
C ALA A 126 -21.04 -7.02 -0.47
N GLU A 127 -21.27 -6.55 -1.70
CA GLU A 127 -22.31 -7.08 -2.58
C GLU A 127 -22.07 -8.55 -2.92
N ALA A 128 -20.84 -8.91 -3.30
CA ALA A 128 -20.47 -10.31 -3.58
C ALA A 128 -20.67 -11.21 -2.35
N LYS A 129 -20.35 -10.71 -1.15
CA LYS A 129 -20.63 -11.42 0.11
C LYS A 129 -22.13 -11.58 0.36
N ARG A 130 -22.93 -10.53 0.11
CA ARG A 130 -24.38 -10.58 0.25
C ARG A 130 -24.98 -11.63 -0.68
N LEU A 131 -24.57 -11.63 -1.94
CA LEU A 131 -25.02 -12.61 -2.93
C LEU A 131 -24.59 -14.04 -2.56
N ASP A 132 -23.39 -14.22 -2.01
CA ASP A 132 -22.92 -15.53 -1.52
C ASP A 132 -23.76 -16.03 -0.34
N GLU A 133 -24.15 -15.14 0.58
CA GLU A 133 -25.03 -15.47 1.71
C GLU A 133 -26.43 -15.80 1.23
N GLU A 134 -27.02 -14.98 0.36
CA GLU A 134 -28.32 -15.23 -0.27
C GLU A 134 -28.33 -16.60 -0.98
N ARG A 135 -27.24 -16.96 -1.68
CA ARG A 135 -27.12 -18.29 -2.28
C ARG A 135 -27.03 -19.40 -1.25
N ARG A 136 -26.27 -19.20 -0.18
CA ARG A 136 -26.13 -20.20 0.90
C ARG A 136 -27.46 -20.47 1.58
N GLU A 137 -28.27 -19.43 1.79
CA GLU A 137 -29.60 -19.53 2.41
C GLU A 137 -30.63 -20.19 1.47
N ASN A 138 -30.60 -19.85 0.17
CA ASN A 138 -31.60 -20.33 -0.79
C ASN A 138 -31.26 -21.69 -1.44
N ASP A 139 -29.97 -22.01 -1.63
CA ASP A 139 -29.49 -23.26 -2.23
C ASP A 139 -28.14 -23.69 -1.62
N LEU A 140 -28.21 -24.31 -0.45
CA LEU A 140 -27.02 -24.76 0.28
C LEU A 140 -26.24 -25.85 -0.47
N GLU A 141 -26.93 -26.77 -1.16
CA GLU A 141 -26.30 -27.92 -1.81
C GLU A 141 -25.51 -27.48 -3.05
N GLY A 142 -26.11 -26.67 -3.93
CA GLY A 142 -25.42 -26.06 -5.06
C GLY A 142 -24.26 -25.16 -4.62
N TRP A 143 -24.45 -24.39 -3.55
CA TRP A 143 -23.37 -23.58 -2.97
C TRP A 143 -22.20 -24.43 -2.45
N LEU A 144 -22.47 -25.53 -1.75
CA LEU A 144 -21.43 -26.44 -1.24
C LEU A 144 -20.65 -27.10 -2.38
N ASP A 145 -21.33 -27.52 -3.44
CA ASP A 145 -20.67 -28.13 -4.59
C ASP A 145 -19.80 -27.13 -5.35
N GLU A 146 -20.27 -25.91 -5.57
CA GLU A 146 -19.45 -24.83 -6.14
C GLU A 146 -18.19 -24.57 -5.29
N ARG A 147 -18.33 -24.54 -3.96
CA ARG A 147 -17.20 -24.38 -3.03
C ARG A 147 -16.22 -25.54 -3.07
N ARG A 148 -16.72 -26.78 -3.16
CA ARG A 148 -15.88 -27.99 -3.30
C ARG A 148 -15.11 -27.99 -4.61
N GLN A 149 -15.77 -27.61 -5.72
CA GLN A 149 -15.13 -27.49 -7.03
C GLN A 149 -14.03 -26.42 -7.01
N LYS A 150 -14.31 -25.21 -6.51
CA LYS A 150 -13.30 -24.14 -6.37
C LYS A 150 -12.10 -24.59 -5.53
N ARG A 151 -12.33 -25.35 -4.46
CA ARG A 151 -11.25 -25.92 -3.64
C ARG A 151 -10.45 -26.97 -4.42
N ALA A 152 -11.13 -27.86 -5.14
CA ALA A 152 -10.47 -28.89 -5.96
C ALA A 152 -9.58 -28.24 -7.04
N ASP A 153 -10.08 -27.24 -7.74
CA ASP A 153 -9.32 -26.48 -8.75
C ASP A 153 -8.11 -25.78 -8.14
N ALA A 154 -8.26 -25.14 -6.97
CA ALA A 154 -7.15 -24.51 -6.27
C ALA A 154 -6.07 -25.55 -5.88
N LEU A 155 -6.48 -26.72 -5.38
CA LEU A 155 -5.56 -27.81 -5.05
C LEU A 155 -4.87 -28.37 -6.29
N LEU A 156 -5.57 -28.49 -7.42
CA LEU A 156 -4.97 -28.90 -8.69
C LEU A 156 -3.91 -27.89 -9.13
N LYS A 157 -4.22 -26.59 -9.13
CA LYS A 157 -3.24 -25.53 -9.46
C LYS A 157 -2.03 -25.54 -8.53
N MET A 158 -2.23 -25.79 -7.23
CA MET A 158 -1.12 -25.92 -6.28
C MET A 158 -0.23 -27.12 -6.62
N LYS A 159 -0.83 -28.28 -6.90
CA LYS A 159 -0.10 -29.49 -7.31
C LYS A 159 0.63 -29.31 -8.63
N GLU A 160 0.01 -28.66 -9.61
CA GLU A 160 0.65 -28.33 -10.89
C GLU A 160 1.85 -27.42 -10.70
N ARG A 161 1.72 -26.39 -9.87
CA ARG A 161 2.84 -25.49 -9.51
C ARG A 161 3.97 -26.24 -8.80
N ASP A 162 3.64 -27.14 -7.88
CA ASP A 162 4.63 -27.93 -7.17
C ASP A 162 5.32 -28.94 -8.10
N ARG A 163 4.56 -29.56 -9.01
CA ARG A 163 5.10 -30.42 -10.08
C ARG A 163 6.04 -29.64 -11.00
N LEU A 164 5.62 -28.47 -11.49
CA LEU A 164 6.46 -27.59 -12.29
C LEU A 164 7.74 -27.25 -11.54
N LYS A 165 7.65 -26.87 -10.26
CA LYS A 165 8.83 -26.56 -9.43
C LYS A 165 9.80 -27.73 -9.32
N GLN A 166 9.29 -28.96 -9.15
CA GLN A 166 10.12 -30.16 -9.13
C GLN A 166 10.75 -30.45 -10.50
N ASP A 167 9.98 -30.29 -11.57
CA ASP A 167 10.43 -30.48 -12.95
C ASP A 167 11.53 -29.46 -13.35
N LEU A 168 11.48 -28.23 -12.84
CA LEU A 168 12.53 -27.22 -13.06
C LEU A 168 13.86 -27.58 -12.39
N GLY A 169 13.82 -28.26 -11.23
CA GLY A 169 15.04 -28.72 -10.55
C GLY A 169 15.68 -29.93 -11.21
N ASN A 170 14.92 -30.69 -12.00
CA ASN A 170 15.39 -31.90 -12.66
C ASN A 170 15.83 -31.62 -14.11
N ARG A 171 17.15 -31.59 -14.34
CA ARG A 171 17.77 -31.41 -15.67
C ARG A 171 17.33 -32.42 -16.72
N LYS A 172 16.78 -33.57 -16.31
CA LYS A 172 16.27 -34.62 -17.22
C LYS A 172 14.75 -34.56 -17.43
N SER A 173 14.02 -33.67 -16.75
CA SER A 173 12.58 -33.51 -16.95
C SER A 173 12.28 -33.00 -18.37
N LEU A 174 11.13 -33.38 -18.94
CA LEU A 174 10.67 -32.92 -20.26
C LEU A 174 10.63 -31.38 -20.33
N ALA A 175 10.27 -30.71 -19.23
CA ALA A 175 10.27 -29.24 -19.14
C ALA A 175 11.70 -28.67 -19.25
N SER A 176 12.66 -29.26 -18.53
CA SER A 176 14.07 -28.85 -18.60
C SER A 176 14.70 -29.19 -19.95
N GLN A 177 14.37 -30.34 -20.54
CA GLN A 177 14.79 -30.71 -21.89
C GLN A 177 14.20 -29.78 -22.94
N SER A 178 12.93 -29.37 -22.79
CA SER A 178 12.30 -28.40 -23.69
C SER A 178 12.96 -27.03 -23.56
N ARG A 179 13.22 -26.56 -22.33
CA ARG A 179 14.00 -25.34 -22.08
C ARG A 179 15.40 -25.41 -22.69
N MET A 180 16.14 -26.51 -22.50
CA MET A 180 17.46 -26.69 -23.10
C MET A 180 17.40 -26.74 -24.63
N LYS A 181 16.37 -27.35 -25.22
CA LYS A 181 16.15 -27.34 -26.67
C LYS A 181 15.85 -25.93 -27.17
N THR A 182 15.02 -25.16 -26.47
CA THR A 182 14.73 -23.75 -26.80
C THR A 182 15.98 -22.89 -26.68
N ILE A 183 16.78 -23.07 -25.63
CA ILE A 183 18.08 -22.39 -25.45
C ILE A 183 19.05 -22.80 -26.55
N ALA A 184 19.12 -24.08 -26.92
CA ALA A 184 20.00 -24.57 -27.96
C ALA A 184 19.60 -24.04 -29.35
N ASN A 185 18.31 -23.95 -29.64
CA ASN A 185 17.82 -23.34 -30.87
C ASN A 185 18.13 -21.83 -30.91
N LEU A 186 17.92 -21.12 -29.79
CA LEU A 186 18.25 -19.70 -29.66
C LEU A 186 19.76 -19.43 -29.77
N ALA A 187 20.60 -20.32 -29.25
CA ALA A 187 22.06 -20.23 -29.34
C ALA A 187 22.60 -20.68 -30.71
N ALA A 188 21.90 -21.57 -31.42
CA ALA A 188 22.24 -21.97 -32.78
C ALA A 188 21.91 -20.88 -33.81
N ASP A 189 20.95 -20.01 -33.52
CA ASP A 189 20.65 -18.79 -34.27
C ASP A 189 21.66 -17.66 -34.02
N GLU A 190 22.64 -17.85 -33.13
CA GLU A 190 23.74 -16.91 -32.98
C GLU A 190 24.60 -16.96 -34.26
N PRO A 191 24.69 -15.87 -35.04
CA PRO A 191 25.30 -15.91 -36.36
C PRO A 191 26.80 -16.13 -36.21
N THR A 192 27.23 -17.38 -36.36
CA THR A 192 28.64 -17.71 -36.49
C THR A 192 29.20 -16.86 -37.62
N ARG A 193 30.18 -16.00 -37.27
CA ARG A 193 30.82 -15.05 -38.17
C ARG A 193 31.07 -15.65 -39.56
N LYS A 194 30.32 -15.20 -40.56
CA LYS A 194 30.83 -14.60 -41.80
C LYS A 194 29.69 -14.10 -42.70
N ARG A 195 29.73 -12.79 -42.96
CA ARG A 195 28.94 -12.06 -43.95
C ARG A 195 28.70 -12.87 -45.23
N ARG A 196 27.44 -13.08 -45.60
CA ARG A 196 26.98 -13.02 -46.99
C ARG A 196 25.61 -12.36 -47.04
N ARG A 197 25.59 -11.26 -47.78
CA ARG A 197 24.49 -10.33 -48.08
C ARG A 197 23.31 -11.09 -48.69
N GLY A 198 22.15 -11.07 -48.04
CA GLY A 198 20.90 -11.60 -48.62
C GLY A 198 19.81 -11.96 -47.59
N GLY A 199 19.06 -10.95 -47.15
CA GLY A 199 17.64 -11.01 -46.75
C GLY A 199 17.13 -12.21 -45.94
N ASN A 200 17.44 -12.23 -44.64
CA ASN A 200 16.48 -12.77 -43.68
C ASN A 200 16.33 -11.65 -42.64
N ASP A 201 15.28 -10.83 -42.79
CA ASP A 201 14.96 -9.80 -41.80
C ASP A 201 14.55 -10.54 -40.53
N ASP A 202 15.47 -10.58 -39.56
CA ASP A 202 15.20 -11.04 -38.21
C ASP A 202 14.22 -10.05 -37.56
N THR A 203 12.94 -10.43 -37.53
CA THR A 203 11.85 -9.62 -36.94
C THR A 203 11.72 -9.84 -35.44
N PHE A 204 12.65 -10.56 -34.80
CA PHE A 204 12.60 -10.84 -33.37
C PHE A 204 12.72 -9.55 -32.55
N GLY A 205 11.66 -9.22 -31.80
CA GLY A 205 11.53 -7.99 -31.01
C GLY A 205 10.71 -6.89 -31.69
N ALA A 206 10.11 -7.17 -32.86
CA ALA A 206 9.11 -6.30 -33.48
C ALA A 206 7.75 -6.41 -32.79
N ASP A 207 7.43 -7.60 -32.24
CA ASP A 207 6.25 -7.84 -31.41
C ASP A 207 6.65 -8.11 -29.94
N ASP A 208 5.89 -7.59 -28.99
CA ASP A 208 6.13 -7.79 -27.55
C ASP A 208 6.10 -9.29 -27.15
N ASP A 209 5.42 -10.12 -27.93
CA ASP A 209 5.30 -11.56 -27.73
C ASP A 209 6.61 -12.32 -28.02
N ASP A 210 7.52 -11.75 -28.81
CA ASP A 210 8.83 -12.32 -29.11
C ASP A 210 9.69 -12.47 -27.84
N TRP A 211 9.52 -11.55 -26.89
CA TRP A 211 10.17 -11.59 -25.58
C TRP A 211 9.65 -12.70 -24.67
N GLY A 212 8.50 -13.30 -25.02
CA GLY A 212 7.91 -14.44 -24.33
C GLY A 212 8.80 -15.68 -24.33
N VAL A 213 9.71 -15.83 -25.30
CA VAL A 213 10.68 -16.93 -25.36
C VAL A 213 11.53 -16.99 -24.08
N TYR A 214 11.98 -15.84 -23.57
CA TYR A 214 12.75 -15.76 -22.32
C TYR A 214 11.93 -16.06 -21.05
N ARG A 215 10.60 -15.92 -21.09
CA ARG A 215 9.73 -16.30 -19.95
C ARG A 215 9.58 -17.82 -19.80
N THR A 216 9.83 -18.56 -20.88
CA THR A 216 9.69 -20.03 -20.89
C THR A 216 10.95 -20.76 -20.42
N ILE A 217 12.10 -20.09 -20.47
CA ILE A 217 13.42 -20.52 -19.97
C ILE A 217 13.49 -20.47 -18.43
#